data_AF-A0A5P9PDE8-F1
#
_entry.id   AF-A0A5P9PDE8-F1
#
_cell.length_a   1.000
_cell.length_b   1.000
_cell.length_c   1.000
_cell.angle_alpha   90.00
_cell.angle_beta   90.00
_cell.angle_gamma   90.00
#
_symmetry.space_group_name_H-M   'P 1'
#
loop_
_entity.id
_entity.type
_entity.pdbx_description
1 polymer ?
#
loop_
_entity_poly.entity_id
_entity_poly.type
_entity_poly.pdbx_seq_one_letter_code
_entity_poly.pdbx_strand_id
1 'polypeptide(L)' 'MGKKKHGDDPRALVRKWMKAGKVKKKCCRSKSRCKKCPVLALKKAKAKTAA' A
#
# COMPACT_ATOMS: atom_id res chain seq x y z
N MET A 1 23.25 -10.99 3.53
CA MET A 1 21.99 -10.26 3.83
C MET A 1 20.84 -10.96 3.12
N GLY A 2 20.04 -11.72 3.87
CA GLY A 2 19.09 -12.70 3.33
C GLY A 2 17.94 -12.08 2.53
N LYS A 3 17.76 -12.56 1.28
CA LYS A 3 16.60 -12.28 0.45
C LYS A 3 15.34 -12.92 1.06
N LYS A 4 14.58 -12.18 1.87
CA LYS A 4 13.18 -12.53 2.14
C LYS A 4 12.43 -12.42 0.81
N LYS A 5 11.84 -13.54 0.37
CA LYS A 5 11.12 -13.66 -0.90
C LYS A 5 10.09 -12.53 -1.02
N HIS A 6 10.28 -11.69 -2.03
CA HIS A 6 9.54 -10.47 -2.38
C HIS A 6 8.03 -10.65 -2.69
N GLY A 7 7.43 -11.78 -2.33
CA GLY A 7 6.00 -12.06 -2.59
C GLY A 7 5.07 -11.26 -1.68
N ASP A 8 5.44 -11.14 -0.40
CA ASP A 8 4.49 -10.76 0.66
C ASP A 8 4.84 -9.45 1.37
N ASP A 9 5.70 -8.62 0.77
CA ASP A 9 6.00 -7.31 1.35
C ASP A 9 4.78 -6.37 1.19
N PRO A 10 4.16 -5.91 2.29
CA PRO A 10 3.00 -5.01 2.20
C PRO A 10 3.35 -3.69 1.49
N ARG A 11 4.63 -3.29 1.52
CA ARG A 11 5.14 -2.14 0.75
C ARG A 11 5.16 -2.42 -0.76
N ALA A 12 5.46 -3.64 -1.19
CA ALA A 12 5.44 -4.03 -2.60
C ALA A 12 4.01 -4.02 -3.16
N LEU A 13 3.03 -4.49 -2.39
CA LEU A 13 1.61 -4.39 -2.74
C LEU A 13 1.15 -2.94 -2.89
N VAL A 14 1.52 -2.06 -1.97
CA VAL A 14 1.19 -0.64 -2.07
C VAL A 14 1.85 0.01 -3.28
N ARG A 15 3.09 -0.34 -3.62
CA ARG A 15 3.74 0.13 -4.86
C ARG A 15 3.00 -0.34 -6.11
N LYS A 16 2.52 -1.59 -6.15
CA LYS A 16 1.67 -2.10 -7.25
C LYS A 16 0.36 -1.32 -7.33
N TRP A 17 -0.30 -1.05 -6.21
CA TRP A 17 -1.55 -0.27 -6.19
C TRP A 17 -1.36 1.21 -6.55
N MET A 18 -0.20 1.79 -6.24
CA MET A 18 0.17 3.11 -6.73
C MET A 18 0.35 3.13 -8.25
N LYS A 19 1.06 2.14 -8.81
CA LYS A 19 1.20 2.00 -10.28
C LYS A 19 -0.14 1.81 -10.97
N ALA A 20 -1.06 1.06 -10.36
CA ALA A 20 -2.41 0.83 -10.87
C ALA A 20 -3.38 2.03 -10.68
N GLY A 21 -2.91 3.17 -10.16
CA GLY A 21 -3.76 4.36 -9.91
C GLY A 21 -4.80 4.22 -8.79
N LYS A 22 -4.78 3.08 -8.07
CA LYS A 22 -5.68 2.80 -6.93
C LYS A 22 -5.27 3.58 -5.68
N VAL A 23 -3.98 3.92 -5.55
CA VAL A 23 -3.43 4.65 -4.40
C VAL A 23 -2.66 5.88 -4.88
N LYS A 24 -2.84 7.01 -4.21
CA LYS A 24 -2.08 8.24 -4.50
C LYS A 24 -0.68 8.19 -3.90
N LYS A 25 0.27 8.83 -4.59
CA LYS A 25 1.67 8.97 -4.16
C LYS A 25 1.84 9.81 -2.88
N LYS A 26 0.96 10.80 -2.67
CA LYS A 26 0.94 11.67 -1.48
C LYS A 26 -0.31 11.43 -0.63
N CYS A 27 -0.17 11.57 0.69
CA CYS A 27 -1.31 11.54 1.61
C CYS A 27 -2.28 12.66 1.28
N CYS A 28 -3.52 12.27 1.09
CA CYS A 28 -4.67 13.12 0.87
C CYS A 28 -4.99 13.92 2.13
N ARG A 29 -4.57 15.18 2.17
CA ARG A 29 -5.00 16.17 3.18
C ARG A 29 -6.50 16.51 3.11
N SER A 30 -7.36 15.62 2.61
CA SER A 30 -8.78 15.85 2.31
C SER A 30 -9.57 14.56 2.44
N LYS A 31 -10.73 14.61 3.11
CA LYS A 31 -11.59 13.44 3.39
C LYS A 31 -11.97 12.64 2.14
N SER A 32 -12.32 13.29 1.02
CA SER A 32 -12.72 12.61 -0.23
C SER A 32 -11.57 11.81 -0.86
N ARG A 33 -10.33 12.24 -0.65
CA ARG A 33 -9.13 11.60 -1.20
C ARG A 33 -8.57 10.50 -0.28
N CYS A 34 -9.09 10.37 0.96
CA CYS A 34 -8.74 9.31 1.93
C CYS A 34 -8.95 7.90 1.38
N LYS A 35 -9.92 7.69 0.49
CA LYS A 35 -10.17 6.38 -0.12
C LYS A 35 -8.97 5.84 -0.92
N LYS A 36 -8.08 6.71 -1.41
CA LYS A 36 -6.84 6.37 -2.14
C LYS A 36 -5.58 6.66 -1.32
N CYS A 37 -5.69 6.79 0.01
CA CYS A 37 -4.58 7.16 0.88
C CYS A 37 -3.50 6.07 0.94
N PRO A 38 -2.20 6.41 0.77
CA PRO A 38 -1.11 5.44 0.89
C PRO A 38 -1.00 4.82 2.29
N VAL A 39 -1.39 5.54 3.35
CA VAL A 39 -1.37 5.02 4.73
C VAL A 39 -2.46 3.97 4.94
N LEU A 40 -3.69 4.21 4.46
CA LEU A 40 -4.77 3.23 4.52
C LEU A 40 -4.47 2.00 3.64
N ALA A 41 -3.86 2.22 2.48
CA ALA A 41 -3.38 1.16 1.62
C ALA A 41 -2.31 0.30 2.33
N LEU A 42 -1.36 0.91 3.04
CA LEU A 42 -0.36 0.18 3.84
C LEU A 42 -1.01 -0.64 4.95
N LYS A 43 -2.01 -0.10 5.66
CA LYS A 43 -2.75 -0.87 6.67
C LYS A 43 -3.46 -2.09 6.05
N LYS A 44 -4.15 -1.90 4.93
CA LYS A 44 -4.84 -3.00 4.21
C LYS A 44 -3.86 -4.04 3.66
N ALA A 45 -2.73 -3.60 3.14
CA ALA A 45 -1.69 -4.50 2.66
C ALA A 45 -1.10 -5.33 3.80
N LYS A 46 -0.77 -4.69 4.94
CA LYS A 46 -0.30 -5.41 6.15
C LYS A 46 -1.31 -6.43 6.65
N ALA A 47 -2.60 -6.09 6.68
CA ALA A 47 -3.66 -7.03 7.08
C ALA A 47 -3.80 -8.20 6.10
N LYS A 48 -3.55 -7.98 4.81
CA LYS A 48 -3.56 -9.02 3.78
C LYS A 48 -2.33 -9.93 3.77
N THR A 49 -1.19 -9.44 4.24
CA THR A 49 0.08 -10.17 4.30
C THR A 49 0.34 -10.81 5.67
N ALA A 50 -0.51 -10.53 6.66
CA ALA A 50 -0.43 -11.10 8.01
C ALA A 50 -1.47 -12.22 8.26
N ALA A 51 -2.29 -12.53 7.25
CA ALA A 51 -3.24 -13.64 7.21
C ALA A 51 -2.74 -14.66 6.20
#